data_AF-A0A4Q9YVA2-F1
#
_entry.id   AF-A0A4Q9YVA2-F1
#
_cell.length_a   1.000
_cell.length_b   1.000
_cell.length_c   1.000
_cell.angle_alpha   90.00
_cell.angle_beta   90.00
_cell.angle_gamma   90.00
#
_symmetry.space_group_name_H-M   'P 1'
#
loop_
_entity.id
_entity.type
_entity.pdbx_description
1 polymer ?
#
loop_
_entity_poly.entity_id
_entity_poly.type
_entity_poly.pdbx_seq_one_letter_code
_entity_poly.pdbx_strand_id
1 'polypeptide(L)'
;MSLSDKILLSKDQQEKIIETSLDRLIGNDKIAPKVYAMYTLAHHAKTHDWIKDELRHIINKDFTYQSAGYKAAAREVLCKINT
;
A
#
# COMPACT_ATOMS: atom_id res chain seq x y z
N MET A 1 -19.38 -9.78 -27.63
CA MET A 1 -18.31 -8.84 -28.02
C MET A 1 -17.87 -8.15 -26.75
N SER A 2 -16.67 -8.49 -26.27
CA SER A 2 -16.13 -8.04 -24.97
C SER A 2 -15.71 -6.57 -25.07
N LEU A 3 -16.49 -5.66 -24.46
CA LEU A 3 -15.96 -4.35 -24.07
C LEU A 3 -15.50 -4.49 -22.62
N SER A 4 -14.19 -4.64 -22.45
CA SER A 4 -13.56 -4.45 -21.16
C SER A 4 -13.61 -2.95 -20.87
N ASP A 5 -14.70 -2.50 -20.22
CA ASP A 5 -14.82 -1.15 -19.71
C ASP A 5 -13.68 -0.91 -18.72
N LYS A 6 -12.62 -0.23 -19.18
CA LYS A 6 -11.50 0.15 -18.32
C LYS A 6 -12.04 1.16 -17.32
N ILE A 7 -12.23 0.72 -16.07
CA ILE A 7 -12.60 1.60 -14.97
C ILE A 7 -11.45 2.59 -14.76
N LEU A 8 -11.65 3.83 -15.22
CA LEU A 8 -10.73 4.94 -14.98
C LEU A 8 -11.10 5.59 -13.64
N LEU A 9 -10.23 5.42 -12.65
CA LEU A 9 -10.36 6.10 -11.36
C LEU A 9 -9.98 7.57 -11.53
N SER A 10 -10.85 8.48 -11.09
CA SER A 10 -10.51 9.91 -10.97
C SER A 10 -9.37 10.10 -9.97
N LYS A 11 -8.65 11.23 -10.06
CA LYS A 11 -7.56 11.57 -9.13
C LYS A 11 -8.05 11.56 -7.68
N ASP A 12 -9.19 12.19 -7.38
CA ASP A 12 -9.80 12.18 -6.05
C ASP A 12 -10.10 10.77 -5.52
N GLN A 13 -10.48 9.84 -6.41
CA GLN A 13 -10.75 8.46 -6.00
C GLN A 13 -9.45 7.73 -5.69
N GLN A 14 -8.40 7.94 -6.47
CA GLN A 14 -7.09 7.36 -6.20
C GLN A 14 -6.53 7.88 -4.88
N GLU A 15 -6.61 9.18 -4.63
CA GLU A 15 -6.20 9.79 -3.36
C GLU A 15 -6.97 9.19 -2.18
N LYS A 16 -8.30 9.10 -2.25
CA LYS A 16 -9.10 8.45 -1.20
C LYS A 16 -8.72 6.99 -0.96
N ILE A 17 -8.40 6.24 -2.01
CA ILE A 17 -7.94 4.85 -1.89
C ILE A 17 -6.59 4.80 -1.19
N ILE A 18 -5.67 5.70 -1.54
CA ILE A 18 -4.35 5.82 -0.90
C ILE A 18 -4.52 6.17 0.58
N GLU A 19 -5.29 7.22 0.91
CA GLU A 19 -5.59 7.64 2.28
C GLU A 19 -6.18 6.49 3.09
N THR A 20 -7.24 5.86 2.60
CA THR A 20 -7.89 4.71 3.27
C THR A 20 -6.91 3.54 3.47
N SER A 21 -5.99 3.33 2.52
CA SER A 21 -4.98 2.27 2.61
C SER A 21 -3.93 2.59 3.67
N LEU A 22 -3.52 3.85 3.79
CA LEU A 22 -2.62 4.33 4.84
C LEU A 22 -3.29 4.26 6.22
N ASP A 23 -4.56 4.67 6.32
CA ASP A 23 -5.36 4.57 7.56
C ASP A 23 -5.45 3.12 8.05
N ARG A 24 -5.67 2.16 7.14
CA ARG A 24 -5.67 0.73 7.48
C ARG A 24 -4.31 0.23 7.98
N LEU A 25 -3.23 0.79 7.47
CA LEU A 25 -1.88 0.43 7.86
C LEU A 25 -1.54 0.94 9.27
N ILE A 26 -1.89 2.20 9.54
CA ILE A 26 -1.69 2.87 10.83
C ILE A 26 -2.66 2.33 11.89
N GLY A 27 -3.87 1.96 11.49
CA GLY A 27 -4.92 1.44 12.36
C GLY A 27 -4.62 0.03 12.90
N ASN A 28 -5.45 -0.42 13.85
CA ASN A 28 -5.35 -1.75 14.43
C ASN A 28 -6.20 -2.77 13.65
N ASP A 29 -5.94 -2.89 12.35
CA ASP A 29 -6.61 -3.85 11.48
C ASP A 29 -5.90 -5.21 11.44
N LYS A 30 -6.62 -6.23 10.96
CA LYS A 30 -6.05 -7.56 10.71
C LYS A 30 -4.87 -7.49 9.73
N ILE A 31 -3.96 -8.46 9.81
CA ILE A 31 -2.76 -8.50 8.94
C ILE A 31 -3.13 -8.55 7.45
N ALA A 32 -4.15 -9.30 7.06
CA ALA A 32 -4.56 -9.45 5.66
C ALA A 32 -4.91 -8.10 4.97
N PRO A 33 -5.85 -7.28 5.49
CA PRO A 33 -6.15 -5.98 4.86
C PRO A 33 -4.96 -5.03 4.85
N LYS A 34 -4.07 -5.07 5.86
CA LYS A 34 -2.81 -4.31 5.86
C LYS A 34 -1.90 -4.72 4.70
N VAL A 35 -1.70 -6.01 4.51
CA VAL A 35 -0.87 -6.55 3.42
C VAL A 35 -1.41 -6.13 2.06
N TYR A 36 -2.72 -6.26 1.82
CA TYR A 36 -3.33 -5.82 0.56
C TYR A 36 -3.22 -4.30 0.36
N ALA A 37 -3.39 -3.50 1.42
CA ALA A 37 -3.18 -2.05 1.36
C ALA A 37 -1.74 -1.70 0.95
N MET A 38 -0.73 -2.40 1.49
CA MET A 38 0.67 -2.19 1.12
C MET A 38 0.93 -2.46 -0.36
N TYR A 39 0.37 -3.53 -0.91
CA TYR A 39 0.51 -3.84 -2.33
C TYR A 39 -0.12 -2.77 -3.24
N THR A 40 -1.30 -2.28 -2.86
CA THR A 40 -1.96 -1.17 -3.56
C THR A 40 -1.10 0.08 -3.51
N LEU A 41 -0.62 0.48 -2.33
CA LEU A 41 0.27 1.63 -2.17
C LEU A 41 1.58 1.46 -2.94
N ALA A 42 2.13 0.24 -3.03
CA ALA A 42 3.34 -0.04 -3.82
C ALA A 42 3.14 0.28 -5.31
N HIS A 43 1.92 0.08 -5.83
CA HIS A 43 1.59 0.41 -7.21
C HIS A 43 1.56 1.93 -7.41
N HIS A 44 0.91 2.66 -6.49
CA HIS A 44 0.83 4.12 -6.53
C HIS A 44 2.17 4.79 -6.21
N ALA A 45 3.03 4.15 -5.43
CA ALA A 45 4.36 4.62 -5.09
C ALA A 45 5.27 4.75 -6.31
N LYS A 46 5.01 4.01 -7.39
CA LYS A 46 5.76 4.16 -8.65
C LYS A 46 5.56 5.52 -9.32
N THR A 47 4.39 6.13 -9.11
CA THR A 47 4.03 7.42 -9.70
C THR A 47 4.11 8.58 -8.70
N HIS A 48 4.11 8.28 -7.41
CA HIS A 48 4.15 9.27 -6.33
C HIS A 48 5.27 8.93 -5.35
N ASP A 49 6.40 9.65 -5.44
CA ASP A 49 7.56 9.39 -4.56
C ASP A 49 7.25 9.60 -3.08
N TRP A 50 6.37 10.55 -2.72
CA TRP A 50 5.97 10.77 -1.33
C TRP A 50 5.30 9.54 -0.70
N ILE A 51 4.61 8.70 -1.49
CA ILE A 51 4.01 7.44 -1.00
C ILE A 51 5.10 6.45 -0.62
N LYS A 52 6.25 6.45 -1.31
CA LYS A 52 7.38 5.57 -0.95
C LYS A 52 7.89 5.92 0.45
N ASP A 53 8.07 7.21 0.73
CA ASP A 53 8.54 7.69 2.03
C ASP A 53 7.54 7.38 3.14
N GLU A 54 6.25 7.65 2.94
CA GLU A 54 5.20 7.34 3.91
C GLU A 54 5.09 5.83 4.17
N LEU A 55 5.08 5.02 3.10
CA LEU A 55 5.00 3.57 3.22
C LEU A 55 6.22 3.02 3.97
N ARG A 56 7.41 3.53 3.69
CA ARG A 56 8.64 3.16 4.41
C ARG A 56 8.60 3.59 5.86
N HIS A 57 8.03 4.76 6.18
CA HIS A 57 7.87 5.23 7.55
C HIS A 57 6.95 4.31 8.35
N ILE A 58 5.75 4.03 7.82
CA ILE A 58 4.76 3.17 8.49
C ILE A 58 5.31 1.76 8.65
N ILE A 59 5.92 1.20 7.59
CA ILE A 59 6.58 -0.10 7.68
C ILE A 59 7.59 -0.08 8.80
N ASN A 60 8.57 0.83 8.83
CA ASN A 60 9.60 0.82 9.87
C ASN A 60 9.04 0.94 11.29
N LYS A 61 7.99 1.74 11.48
CA LYS A 61 7.32 1.93 12.76
C LYS A 61 6.67 0.64 13.26
N ASP A 62 5.90 -0.02 12.40
CA ASP A 62 5.19 -1.26 12.72
C ASP A 62 6.05 -2.51 12.59
N PHE A 63 7.14 -2.47 11.82
CA PHE A 63 7.97 -3.62 11.46
C PHE A 63 8.44 -4.37 12.71
N THR A 64 8.80 -3.67 13.77
CA THR A 64 9.30 -4.28 15.00
C THR A 64 8.22 -5.10 15.72
N TYR A 65 6.98 -4.63 15.71
CA TYR A 65 5.86 -5.18 16.49
C TYR A 65 4.96 -6.16 15.71
N GLN A 66 5.04 -6.16 14.39
CA GLN A 66 4.18 -6.98 13.54
C GLN A 66 4.71 -8.41 13.32
N SER A 67 3.79 -9.29 12.90
CA SER A 67 4.04 -10.71 12.65
C SER A 67 5.00 -10.98 11.48
N ALA A 68 5.53 -12.21 11.39
CA ALA A 68 6.41 -12.63 10.30
C ALA A 68 5.77 -12.47 8.91
N GLY A 69 4.45 -12.71 8.79
CA GLY A 69 3.72 -12.53 7.53
C GLY A 69 3.67 -11.09 7.06
N TYR A 70 3.46 -10.14 7.98
CA TYR A 70 3.54 -8.71 7.68
C TYR A 70 4.95 -8.32 7.24
N LYS A 71 5.99 -8.78 7.97
CA LYS A 71 7.40 -8.49 7.63
C LYS A 71 7.78 -8.99 6.24
N ALA A 72 7.31 -10.18 5.85
CA ALA A 72 7.55 -10.75 4.53
C ALA A 72 6.91 -9.89 3.42
N ALA A 73 5.63 -9.55 3.57
CA ALA A 73 4.93 -8.68 2.62
C ALA A 73 5.56 -7.28 2.53
N ALA A 74 5.90 -6.69 3.67
CA ALA A 74 6.56 -5.39 3.75
C ALA A 74 7.89 -5.37 2.99
N ARG A 75 8.71 -6.43 3.13
CA ARG A 75 9.97 -6.57 2.38
C ARG A 75 9.74 -6.68 0.89
N GLU A 76 8.77 -7.47 0.47
CA GLU A 76 8.43 -7.62 -0.96
C GLU A 76 7.96 -6.31 -1.57
N VAL A 77 7.11 -5.58 -0.85
CA VAL A 77 6.61 -4.26 -1.24
C VAL A 77 7.74 -3.24 -1.31
N LEU A 78 8.62 -3.17 -0.31
CA LEU A 78 9.80 -2.30 -0.32
C LEU A 78 10.73 -2.61 -1.50
N CYS A 79 10.91 -3.88 -1.83
CA CYS A 79 11.68 -4.29 -3.00
C CYS A 79 11.05 -3.78 -4.31
N LYS A 80 9.72 -3.91 -4.45
CA LYS A 80 8.96 -3.45 -5.64
C LYS A 80 9.00 -1.93 -5.86
N ILE A 81 9.12 -1.13 -4.79
CA ILE A 81 9.16 0.35 -4.91
C ILE A 81 10.58 0.90 -5.05
N ASN A 82 11.60 0.11 -4.70
CA ASN A 82 13.02 0.47 -4.79
C ASN A 82 13.68 -0.01 -6.09
N THR A 83 12.89 -0.60 -7.00
CA THR A 83 13.28 -0.99 -8.37
C THR A 83 12.76 0.05 -9.36
#